data_AF-A0A950N701-F1
#
_entry.id   AF-A0A950N701-F1
#
_cell.length_a   1.000
_cell.length_b   1.000
_cell.length_c   1.000
_cell.angle_alpha   90.00
_cell.angle_beta   90.00
_cell.angle_gamma   90.00
#
_symmetry.space_group_name_H-M   'P 1'
#
loop_
_entity.id
_entity.type
_entity.pdbx_description
1 polymer ?
#
loop_
_entity_poly.entity_id
_entity_poly.type
_entity_poly.pdbx_seq_one_letter_code
_entity_poly.pdbx_strand_id
1 'polypeptide(L)'
;MSRIGKKPVPLPKGVTANVDGKTVRVKGPKGELSLRLVDEVEASIGDDGITVSPREGAERGRQMWGLSRTLVNNLVVGVTQGFSQRMEINGVGYRAAVQGKNLNLQLGFSHDVSYPIPTGINIVAEKPTALTISGIDKQLVGQVAAEIRGYRPPEPYKGKGVKYAEEHIRRKEGKKK
;
A
#
# COMPACT_ATOMS: atom_id res chain seq x y z
N MET A 1 19.49 14.79 -10.73
CA MET A 1 18.21 15.19 -11.36
C MET A 1 17.31 13.95 -11.47
N SER A 2 16.08 13.97 -10.94
CA SER A 2 15.22 12.78 -10.91
C SER A 2 14.68 12.44 -12.30
N ARG A 3 14.97 11.24 -12.81
CA ARG A 3 14.44 10.74 -14.10
C ARG A 3 12.93 10.47 -14.04
N ILE A 4 12.41 10.16 -12.85
CA ILE A 4 11.00 9.83 -12.63
C ILE A 4 10.15 11.10 -12.48
N GLY A 5 10.65 12.11 -11.76
CA GLY A 5 9.94 13.38 -11.56
C GLY A 5 9.66 14.13 -12.85
N LYS A 6 10.56 14.04 -13.84
CA LYS A 6 10.41 14.66 -15.17
C LYS A 6 9.22 14.15 -15.97
N LYS A 7 8.79 12.91 -15.71
CA LYS A 7 7.73 12.28 -16.51
C LYS A 7 6.38 12.71 -15.96
N PRO A 8 5.47 13.26 -16.80
CA PRO A 8 4.11 13.55 -16.36
C PRO A 8 3.42 12.27 -15.87
N VAL A 9 2.41 12.45 -15.04
CA VAL A 9 1.51 11.39 -14.60
C VAL A 9 0.32 11.37 -15.55
N PRO A 10 0.18 10.34 -16.39
CA PRO A 10 -0.93 10.27 -17.33
C PRO A 10 -2.25 10.12 -16.58
N LEU A 11 -3.31 10.76 -17.08
CA LEU A 11 -4.66 10.64 -16.57
C LEU A 11 -5.48 9.72 -17.49
N PRO A 12 -5.80 8.48 -17.05
CA PRO A 12 -6.65 7.59 -17.82
C PRO A 12 -8.06 8.17 -18.01
N LYS A 13 -8.75 7.72 -19.06
CA LYS A 13 -10.15 8.11 -19.32
C LYS A 13 -11.02 7.81 -18.09
N GLY A 14 -11.85 8.76 -17.68
CA GLY A 14 -12.74 8.64 -16.52
C GLY A 14 -12.08 8.99 -15.18
N VAL A 15 -10.84 9.48 -15.18
CA VAL A 15 -10.20 10.07 -14.00
C VAL A 15 -10.17 11.58 -14.14
N THR A 16 -10.62 12.28 -13.10
CA THR A 16 -10.54 13.74 -13.01
C THR A 16 -9.56 14.11 -11.91
N ALA A 17 -8.62 14.98 -12.21
CA ALA A 17 -7.72 15.56 -11.23
C ALA A 17 -8.04 17.04 -11.05
N ASN A 18 -7.95 17.51 -9.80
CA ASN A 18 -8.03 18.92 -9.46
C ASN A 18 -6.81 19.28 -8.61
N VAL A 19 -6.17 20.40 -8.93
CA VAL A 19 -5.04 20.93 -8.15
C VAL A 19 -5.50 22.24 -7.51
N ASP A 20 -5.74 22.17 -6.20
CA ASP A 20 -6.11 23.33 -5.38
C ASP A 20 -4.89 23.78 -4.57
N GLY A 21 -4.14 24.73 -5.15
CA GLY A 21 -2.85 25.18 -4.64
C GLY A 21 -1.84 24.03 -4.57
N LYS A 22 -1.65 23.47 -3.37
CA LYS A 22 -0.73 22.35 -3.10
C LYS A 22 -1.45 21.01 -2.90
N THR A 23 -2.78 21.02 -2.87
CA THR A 23 -3.58 19.82 -2.66
C THR A 23 -4.00 19.26 -4.00
N VAL A 24 -3.49 18.07 -4.32
CA VAL A 24 -3.91 17.31 -5.50
C VAL A 24 -5.03 16.38 -5.09
N ARG A 25 -6.20 16.56 -5.69
CA ARG A 25 -7.36 15.67 -5.53
C ARG A 25 -7.56 14.90 -6.81
N VAL A 26 -7.74 13.59 -6.71
CA VAL A 26 -7.95 12.72 -7.86
C VAL A 26 -9.20 11.90 -7.59
N LYS A 27 -10.14 11.97 -8.53
CA LYS A 27 -11.40 11.23 -8.53
C LYS A 27 -11.43 10.24 -9.68
N GLY A 28 -11.84 9.02 -9.41
CA GLY A 28 -11.95 7.96 -10.40
C GLY A 28 -13.05 6.97 -10.05
N PRO A 29 -13.13 5.85 -10.78
CA PRO A 29 -14.21 4.87 -10.63
C PRO A 29 -14.27 4.21 -9.24
N LYS A 30 -13.14 4.09 -8.53
CA LYS A 30 -13.09 3.46 -7.20
C LYS A 30 -13.28 4.42 -6.03
N GLY A 31 -13.31 5.72 -6.27
CA GLY A 31 -13.45 6.74 -5.22
C GLY A 31 -12.63 8.00 -5.48
N GLU A 32 -12.38 8.74 -4.41
CA GLU A 32 -11.60 9.98 -4.41
C GLU A 32 -10.47 9.88 -3.38
N LEU A 33 -9.29 10.38 -3.77
CA LEU A 33 -8.14 10.52 -2.87
C LEU A 33 -7.55 11.92 -2.99
N SER A 34 -7.02 12.43 -1.89
CA SER A 34 -6.36 13.72 -1.83
C SER A 34 -4.98 13.59 -1.20
N LEU A 35 -4.02 14.35 -1.74
CA LEU A 35 -2.67 14.47 -1.20
C LEU A 35 -2.28 15.94 -1.16
N ARG A 36 -1.72 16.37 -0.02
CA ARG A 36 -1.04 17.65 0.09
C ARG A 36 0.43 17.49 -0.27
N LEU A 37 0.89 18.23 -1.27
CA LEU A 37 2.29 18.29 -1.66
C LEU A 37 3.10 19.17 -0.70
N VAL A 38 4.42 18.95 -0.71
CA VAL A 38 5.37 19.77 0.05
C VAL A 38 5.44 21.19 -0.51
N ASP A 39 5.84 22.14 0.32
CA ASP A 39 5.74 23.56 -0.02
C ASP A 39 6.67 23.99 -1.15
N GLU A 40 7.75 23.25 -1.38
CA GLU A 40 8.79 23.49 -2.38
C GLU A 40 8.52 22.80 -3.73
N VAL A 41 7.35 22.17 -3.89
CA VAL A 41 6.95 21.45 -5.12
C VAL A 41 5.58 21.94 -5.58
N GLU A 42 5.48 22.19 -6.87
CA GLU A 42 4.26 22.65 -7.54
C GLU A 42 3.75 21.56 -8.49
N ALA A 43 2.43 21.51 -8.66
CA ALA A 43 1.78 20.62 -9.60
C ALA A 43 0.92 21.44 -10.56
N SER A 44 0.94 21.07 -11.83
CA SER A 44 0.12 21.65 -12.88
C SER A 44 -0.55 20.55 -13.68
N ILE A 45 -1.75 20.83 -14.19
CA ILE A 45 -2.47 19.95 -15.10
C ILE A 45 -2.22 20.46 -16.52
N GLY A 46 -1.67 19.62 -17.38
CA GLY A 46 -1.52 19.89 -18.81
C GLY A 46 -2.19 18.80 -19.65
N ASP A 47 -2.04 18.89 -20.98
CA ASP A 47 -2.70 17.98 -21.93
C ASP A 47 -2.25 16.53 -21.79
N ASP A 48 -0.98 16.30 -21.41
CA ASP A 48 -0.39 14.98 -21.18
C ASP A 48 -0.63 14.42 -19.75
N GLY A 49 -1.33 15.17 -18.89
CA GLY A 49 -1.65 14.79 -17.51
C GLY A 49 -1.05 15.72 -16.45
N ILE A 50 -0.82 15.19 -15.23
CA ILE A 50 -0.31 16.00 -14.11
C ILE A 50 1.21 16.08 -14.19
N THR A 51 1.73 17.29 -14.36
CA THR A 51 3.16 17.58 -14.26
C THR A 51 3.47 18.09 -12.87
N VAL A 52 4.55 17.59 -12.29
CA VAL A 52 5.06 18.06 -10.99
C VAL A 52 6.40 18.74 -11.26
N SER A 53 6.64 19.90 -10.68
CA SER A 53 7.88 20.67 -10.84
C SER A 53 8.37 21.18 -9.48
N PRO A 54 9.68 21.08 -9.18
CA PRO A 54 10.24 21.74 -8.01
C PRO A 54 10.25 23.25 -8.22
N ARG A 55 10.06 24.02 -7.15
CA ARG A 55 10.23 25.47 -7.19
C ARG A 55 11.70 25.82 -7.47
N GLU A 56 11.91 26.89 -8.24
CA GLU A 56 13.25 27.37 -8.57
C GLU A 56 14.01 27.80 -7.29
N GLY A 57 15.31 27.47 -7.23
CA GLY A 57 16.15 27.76 -6.07
C GLY A 57 15.99 26.82 -4.86
N ALA A 58 14.96 25.98 -4.80
CA ALA A 58 14.74 25.07 -3.66
C ALA A 58 15.47 23.73 -3.84
N GLU A 59 16.60 23.54 -3.15
CA GLU A 59 17.37 22.29 -3.18
C GLU A 59 16.54 21.09 -2.69
N ARG A 60 15.80 21.27 -1.59
CA ARG A 60 14.86 20.27 -1.05
C ARG A 60 13.75 19.92 -2.04
N GLY A 61 13.26 20.90 -2.80
CA GLY A 61 12.26 20.68 -3.85
C GLY A 61 12.76 19.67 -4.90
N ARG A 62 14.01 19.78 -5.33
CA ARG A 62 14.62 18.83 -6.29
C ARG A 62 14.72 17.41 -5.73
N GLN A 63 14.95 17.24 -4.44
CA GLN A 63 14.98 15.94 -3.76
C GLN A 63 13.57 15.34 -3.65
N MET A 64 12.58 16.17 -3.30
CA MET A 64 11.18 15.77 -3.11
C MET A 64 10.40 15.59 -4.43
N TRP A 65 10.96 16.05 -5.54
CA TRP A 65 10.31 16.02 -6.85
C TRP A 65 9.88 14.62 -7.28
N GLY A 66 10.78 13.64 -7.19
CA GLY A 66 10.49 12.26 -7.59
C GLY A 66 9.45 11.59 -6.68
N LEU A 67 9.53 11.85 -5.37
CA LEU A 67 8.58 11.37 -4.37
C LEU A 67 7.18 11.92 -4.66
N SER A 68 7.07 13.24 -4.81
CA SER A 68 5.81 13.95 -5.06
C SER A 68 5.10 13.42 -6.31
N ARG A 69 5.84 13.27 -7.42
CA ARG A 69 5.32 12.65 -8.65
C ARG A 69 4.83 11.22 -8.41
N THR A 70 5.57 10.42 -7.65
CA THR A 70 5.20 9.03 -7.35
C THR A 70 3.94 8.95 -6.49
N LEU A 71 3.79 9.83 -5.51
CA LEU A 71 2.60 9.89 -4.68
C LEU A 71 1.36 10.29 -5.49
N VAL A 72 1.48 11.30 -6.36
CA VAL A 72 0.39 11.68 -7.29
C VAL A 72 0.03 10.52 -8.22
N ASN A 73 1.01 9.82 -8.77
CA ASN A 73 0.78 8.63 -9.60
C ASN A 73 0.05 7.52 -8.82
N ASN A 74 0.38 7.33 -7.54
CA ASN A 74 -0.31 6.35 -6.70
C ASN A 74 -1.78 6.72 -6.47
N LEU A 75 -2.14 8.02 -6.40
CA LEU A 75 -3.54 8.44 -6.35
C LEU A 75 -4.29 7.98 -7.60
N VAL A 76 -3.74 8.27 -8.78
CA VAL A 76 -4.34 7.92 -10.08
C VAL A 76 -4.49 6.41 -10.23
N VAL A 77 -3.44 5.64 -9.93
CA VAL A 77 -3.49 4.17 -9.96
C VAL A 77 -4.47 3.62 -8.91
N GLY A 78 -4.50 4.22 -7.73
CA GLY A 78 -5.40 3.84 -6.64
C GLY A 78 -6.88 3.98 -6.98
N VAL A 79 -7.28 5.11 -7.55
CA VAL A 79 -8.69 5.34 -7.92
C VAL A 79 -9.14 4.60 -9.18
N THR A 80 -8.20 4.06 -9.97
CA THR A 80 -8.48 3.29 -11.19
C THR A 80 -8.38 1.79 -10.98
N GLN A 81 -7.18 1.30 -10.67
CA GLN A 81 -6.86 -0.11 -10.52
C GLN A 81 -6.96 -0.56 -9.05
N GLY A 82 -6.68 0.34 -8.11
CA GLY A 82 -6.53 0.00 -6.70
C GLY A 82 -5.23 -0.79 -6.44
N PHE A 83 -5.00 -1.10 -5.17
CA PHE A 83 -3.86 -1.87 -4.71
C PHE A 83 -4.33 -3.14 -4.01
N SER A 84 -3.57 -4.21 -4.18
CA SER A 84 -3.78 -5.47 -3.48
C SER A 84 -2.45 -6.03 -2.99
N GLN A 85 -2.41 -6.46 -1.73
CA GLN A 85 -1.29 -7.17 -1.15
C GLN A 85 -1.73 -8.58 -0.78
N ARG A 86 -1.06 -9.58 -1.35
CA ARG A 86 -1.29 -10.99 -1.03
C ARG A 86 -0.37 -11.42 0.10
N MET A 87 -0.96 -12.08 1.08
CA MET A 87 -0.35 -12.55 2.31
C MET A 87 -0.60 -14.04 2.45
N GLU A 88 0.37 -14.76 2.99
CA GLU A 88 0.29 -16.20 3.24
C GLU A 88 0.56 -16.49 4.71
N ILE A 89 -0.23 -17.37 5.29
CA ILE A 89 -0.09 -17.83 6.67
C ILE A 89 0.44 -19.26 6.62
N ASN A 90 1.61 -19.46 7.21
CA ASN A 90 2.25 -20.76 7.30
C ASN A 90 2.31 -21.21 8.76
N GLY A 91 1.83 -22.42 9.04
CA GLY A 91 1.84 -22.99 10.37
C GLY A 91 0.72 -23.98 10.58
N VAL A 92 0.99 -25.04 11.34
CA VAL A 92 -0.02 -26.03 11.70
C VAL A 92 -1.02 -25.38 12.65
N GLY A 93 -2.30 -25.41 12.30
CA GLY A 93 -3.38 -24.80 13.08
C GLY A 93 -3.51 -23.28 12.90
N TYR A 94 -2.67 -22.64 12.08
CA TYR A 94 -2.78 -21.21 11.84
C TYR A 94 -3.81 -20.92 10.76
N ARG A 95 -4.72 -19.99 11.05
CA ARG A 95 -5.76 -19.60 10.10
C ARG A 95 -6.26 -18.20 10.35
N ALA A 96 -6.80 -17.60 9.29
CA ALA A 96 -7.50 -16.34 9.32
C ALA A 96 -8.95 -16.51 8.86
N ALA A 97 -9.86 -15.76 9.49
CA ALA A 97 -11.25 -15.69 9.10
C ALA A 97 -11.73 -14.24 9.19
N VAL A 98 -12.43 -13.77 8.17
CA VAL A 98 -13.06 -12.46 8.20
C VAL A 98 -14.43 -12.60 8.87
N GLN A 99 -14.65 -11.84 9.93
CA GLN A 99 -15.88 -11.82 10.72
C GLN A 99 -16.46 -10.40 10.72
N GLY A 100 -17.37 -10.13 9.79
CA GLY A 100 -17.96 -8.80 9.62
C GLY A 100 -16.89 -7.75 9.29
N LYS A 101 -16.66 -6.82 10.23
CA LYS A 101 -15.65 -5.75 10.10
C LYS A 101 -14.30 -6.09 10.75
N ASN A 102 -14.14 -7.29 11.30
CA ASN A 102 -12.91 -7.71 11.96
C ASN A 102 -12.28 -8.89 11.21
N LEU A 103 -10.96 -8.94 11.18
CA LEU A 103 -10.17 -10.08 10.77
C LEU A 103 -9.75 -10.85 12.03
N ASN A 104 -10.28 -12.05 12.21
CA ASN A 104 -9.90 -12.92 13.30
C ASN A 104 -8.73 -13.83 12.89
N LEU A 105 -7.64 -13.80 13.65
CA LEU A 105 -6.38 -14.48 13.36
C LEU A 105 -6.06 -15.48 14.47
N GLN A 106 -5.99 -16.75 14.10
CA GLN A 106 -5.50 -17.83 14.97
C GLN A 106 -4.05 -18.13 14.60
N LEU A 107 -3.10 -17.63 15.39
CA LEU A 107 -1.66 -17.70 15.11
C LEU A 107 -0.88 -18.49 16.16
N GLY A 108 -1.58 -19.36 16.92
CA GLY A 108 -0.98 -20.18 17.98
C GLY A 108 -0.74 -19.45 19.30
N PHE A 109 -1.39 -18.31 19.52
CA PHE A 109 -1.49 -17.66 20.83
C PHE A 109 -2.58 -18.33 21.68
N SER A 110 -2.60 -18.07 23.00
CA SER A 110 -3.64 -18.59 23.90
C SER A 110 -5.04 -18.03 23.62
N HIS A 111 -5.12 -16.94 22.86
CA HIS A 111 -6.36 -16.30 22.43
C HIS A 111 -6.26 -15.93 20.95
N ASP A 112 -7.41 -15.77 20.29
CA ASP A 112 -7.48 -15.30 18.92
C ASP A 112 -7.19 -13.79 18.85
N VAL A 113 -6.50 -13.36 17.78
CA VAL A 113 -6.19 -11.95 17.54
C VAL A 113 -7.26 -11.36 16.63
N SER A 114 -8.11 -10.49 17.18
CA SER A 114 -9.11 -9.74 16.40
C SER A 114 -8.54 -8.41 15.93
N TYR A 115 -8.34 -8.27 14.62
CA TYR A 115 -7.88 -7.05 13.97
C TYR A 115 -9.06 -6.28 13.35
N PRO A 116 -9.37 -5.05 13.80
CA PRO A 116 -10.44 -4.25 13.20
C PRO A 116 -10.00 -3.74 11.83
N ILE A 117 -10.80 -4.01 10.78
CA ILE A 117 -10.47 -3.60 9.42
C ILE A 117 -10.72 -2.08 9.29
N PRO A 118 -9.69 -1.28 8.97
CA PRO A 118 -9.87 0.17 8.82
C PRO A 118 -10.71 0.52 7.60
N THR A 119 -11.33 1.69 7.64
CA THR A 119 -12.17 2.19 6.53
C THR A 119 -11.37 2.34 5.24
N GLY A 120 -11.94 1.91 4.11
CA GLY A 120 -11.29 1.98 2.81
C GLY A 120 -10.38 0.78 2.49
N ILE A 121 -10.29 -0.18 3.39
CA ILE A 121 -9.62 -1.47 3.17
C ILE A 121 -10.64 -2.60 3.16
N ASN A 122 -10.46 -3.52 2.21
CA ASN A 122 -11.21 -4.76 2.12
C ASN A 122 -10.23 -5.93 2.23
N ILE A 123 -10.47 -6.83 3.18
CA ILE A 123 -9.65 -8.03 3.39
C ILE A 123 -10.48 -9.24 3.02
N VAL A 124 -9.95 -10.09 2.15
CA VAL A 124 -10.58 -11.34 1.73
C VAL A 124 -9.69 -12.51 2.13
N ALA A 125 -10.26 -13.47 2.86
CA ALA A 125 -9.63 -14.75 3.13
C ALA A 125 -10.08 -15.77 2.07
N GLU A 126 -9.34 -15.89 0.97
CA GLU A 126 -9.62 -16.87 -0.09
C GLU A 126 -9.50 -18.30 0.44
N LYS A 127 -8.52 -18.50 1.32
CA LYS A 127 -8.31 -19.72 2.10
C LYS A 127 -8.01 -19.32 3.53
N PRO A 128 -8.19 -20.23 4.51
CA PRO A 128 -7.76 -19.99 5.88
C PRO A 128 -6.28 -19.59 5.99
N THR A 129 -5.45 -19.99 5.03
CA THR A 129 -4.01 -19.68 4.97
C THR A 129 -3.61 -18.60 3.96
N ALA A 130 -4.57 -18.01 3.22
CA ALA A 130 -4.27 -17.02 2.18
C ALA A 130 -5.20 -15.80 2.31
N LEU A 131 -4.59 -14.63 2.48
CA LEU A 131 -5.28 -13.36 2.67
C LEU A 131 -4.92 -12.40 1.55
N THR A 132 -5.93 -11.72 1.00
CA THR A 132 -5.76 -10.64 0.03
C THR A 132 -6.29 -9.35 0.67
N ILE A 133 -5.40 -8.40 0.92
CA ILE A 133 -5.72 -7.06 1.44
C ILE A 133 -5.82 -6.13 0.24
N SER A 134 -6.94 -5.43 0.08
CA SER A 134 -7.20 -4.56 -1.06
C SER A 134 -7.71 -3.19 -0.62
N GLY A 135 -7.40 -2.15 -1.40
CA GLY A 135 -7.81 -0.78 -1.11
C GLY A 135 -7.38 0.20 -2.19
N ILE A 136 -7.85 1.44 -2.10
CA ILE A 136 -7.48 2.50 -3.05
C ILE A 136 -6.20 3.22 -2.63
N ASP A 137 -5.89 3.28 -1.33
CA ASP A 137 -4.68 3.91 -0.80
C ASP A 137 -3.56 2.89 -0.60
N LYS A 138 -2.47 3.06 -1.35
CA LYS A 138 -1.29 2.21 -1.26
C LYS A 138 -0.64 2.23 0.13
N GLN A 139 -0.65 3.38 0.80
CA GLN A 139 -0.02 3.53 2.11
C GLN A 139 -0.81 2.75 3.15
N LEU A 140 -2.13 2.91 3.16
CA LEU A 140 -3.01 2.19 4.08
C LEU A 140 -2.98 0.68 3.82
N VAL A 141 -3.03 0.23 2.56
CA VAL A 141 -2.91 -1.20 2.22
C VAL A 141 -1.60 -1.79 2.74
N GLY A 142 -0.48 -1.09 2.54
CA GLY A 142 0.83 -1.51 3.03
C GLY A 142 0.92 -1.53 4.56
N GLN A 143 0.35 -0.52 5.23
CA GLN A 143 0.34 -0.41 6.69
C GLN A 143 -0.44 -1.57 7.32
N VAL A 144 -1.66 -1.83 6.84
CA VAL A 144 -2.48 -2.95 7.32
C VAL A 144 -1.78 -4.28 7.12
N ALA A 145 -1.16 -4.48 5.96
CA ALA A 145 -0.40 -5.70 5.69
C ALA A 145 0.81 -5.86 6.63
N ALA A 146 1.51 -4.77 6.92
CA ALA A 146 2.63 -4.76 7.86
C ALA A 146 2.20 -5.06 9.30
N GLU A 147 1.08 -4.49 9.75
CA GLU A 147 0.50 -4.75 11.08
C GLU A 147 0.11 -6.22 11.24
N ILE A 148 -0.60 -6.79 10.24
CA ILE A 148 -1.00 -8.20 10.26
C ILE A 148 0.23 -9.12 10.29
N ARG A 149 1.28 -8.80 9.52
CA ARG A 149 2.57 -9.52 9.56
C ARG A 149 3.24 -9.39 10.92
N GLY A 150 3.11 -8.24 11.57
CA GLY A 150 3.73 -7.91 12.86
C GLY A 150 3.28 -8.81 14.02
N TYR A 151 2.03 -9.32 13.99
CA TYR A 151 1.54 -10.21 15.05
C TYR A 151 2.33 -11.51 15.17
N ARG A 152 2.71 -12.12 14.04
CA ARG A 152 3.53 -13.33 14.03
C ARG A 152 4.42 -13.34 12.80
N PRO A 153 5.59 -12.66 12.84
CA PRO A 153 6.51 -12.62 11.71
C PRO A 153 7.03 -14.03 11.39
N PRO A 154 7.46 -14.26 10.14
CA PRO A 154 7.92 -15.58 9.72
C PRO A 154 9.22 -15.95 10.44
N GLU A 155 9.23 -17.11 11.09
CA GLU A 155 10.40 -17.58 11.83
C GLU A 155 11.54 -18.04 10.90
N PRO A 156 12.81 -17.94 11.32
CA PRO A 156 13.95 -18.25 10.46
C PRO A 156 14.18 -19.77 10.26
N TYR A 157 13.47 -20.66 10.95
CA TYR A 157 13.70 -22.11 10.82
C TYR A 157 12.70 -22.76 9.86
N LYS A 158 11.42 -22.88 10.25
CA LYS A 158 10.38 -23.51 9.42
C LYS A 158 9.53 -22.48 8.66
N GLY A 159 9.79 -21.18 8.82
CA GLY A 159 9.02 -20.12 8.17
C GLY A 159 7.57 -20.03 8.64
N LYS A 160 7.25 -20.54 9.84
CA LYS A 160 5.94 -20.37 10.46
C LYS A 160 5.68 -18.91 10.80
N GLY A 161 4.45 -18.46 10.57
CA GLY A 161 4.02 -17.09 10.76
C GLY A 161 3.27 -16.58 9.53
N VAL A 162 3.02 -15.28 9.54
CA VAL A 162 2.42 -14.56 8.43
C VAL A 162 3.53 -13.95 7.59
N LYS A 163 3.51 -14.14 6.27
CA LYS A 163 4.48 -13.56 5.33
C LYS A 163 3.77 -12.95 4.13
N TYR A 164 4.47 -12.14 3.35
CA TYR A 164 3.97 -11.79 2.01
C TYR A 164 4.06 -13.02 1.09
N ALA A 165 3.15 -13.13 0.12
CA ALA A 165 3.11 -14.29 -0.79
C ALA A 165 4.45 -14.51 -1.52
N GLU A 166 5.07 -13.42 -1.98
CA GLU A 166 6.35 -13.42 -2.70
C GLU A 166 7.58 -13.32 -1.78
N GLU A 167 7.41 -13.33 -0.45
CA GLU A 167 8.52 -13.18 0.50
C GLU A 167 9.36 -14.47 0.59
N HIS A 168 10.64 -14.37 0.25
CA HIS A 168 11.59 -15.46 0.42
C HIS A 168 12.23 -15.42 1.81
N ILE A 169 11.94 -16.44 2.63
CA ILE A 169 12.47 -16.56 3.99
C ILE A 169 13.83 -17.24 3.95
N ARG A 170 14.88 -16.53 4.38
CA ARG A 170 16.21 -17.12 4.59
C ARG A 170 16.17 -18.09 5.76
N ARG A 171 16.24 -19.39 5.47
CA ARG A 171 16.15 -20.45 6.48
C ARG A 171 17.50 -20.72 7.13
N LYS A 172 17.49 -20.84 8.45
CA LYS A 172 18.60 -21.35 9.26
C LYS A 172 18.39 -22.83 9.51
N GLU A 173 19.50 -23.57 9.53
CA GLU A 173 19.44 -25.00 9.78
C GLU A 173 19.07 -25.27 11.25
N GLY A 174 18.18 -26.24 11.47
CA GLY A 174 17.84 -26.71 12.81
C GLY A 174 18.93 -27.62 13.38
N LYS A 175 18.75 -28.06 14.62
CA LYS A 175 19.64 -29.05 15.24
C LYS A 175 19.63 -30.34 14.42
N LYS A 176 20.77 -30.70 13.83
CA LYS A 176 20.98 -32.02 13.22
C LYS A 176 20.92 -33.06 14.34
N LYS A 177 20.09 -34.08 14.15
CA LYS A 177 20.21 -35.32 14.90
C LYS A 177 21.30 -36.16 14.26
#